data_AF-A0A915BAK4-F1
#
_entry.id   AF-A0A915BAK4-F1
#
_cell.length_a   1.000
_cell.length_b   1.000
_cell.length_c   1.000
_cell.angle_alpha   90.00
_cell.angle_beta   90.00
_cell.angle_gamma   90.00
#
_symmetry.space_group_name_H-M   'P 1'
#
loop_
_entity.id
_entity.type
_entity.pdbx_description
1 polymer ?
#
loop_
_entity_poly.entity_id
_entity_poly.type
_entity_poly.pdbx_seq_one_letter_code
_entity_poly.pdbx_strand_id
1 'polypeptide(L)'
;MTYGFPFEQVHPDVVVWQVGRGMKGALSNLRGVREIKVFQEIVVQCWAYTAGDRPSFRDLLDMLERLPKKRLNRSPSFPISRSYESMF
;
A
#
# COMPACT_ATOMS: atom_id res chain seq x y z
N MET A 1 2.72 -4.01 1.11
CA MET A 1 1.61 -3.67 2.02
C MET A 1 2.12 -3.87 3.43
N THR A 2 1.86 -2.96 4.36
CA THR A 2 2.48 -2.96 5.70
C THR A 2 1.89 -3.98 6.67
N TYR A 3 0.95 -4.83 6.24
CA TYR A 3 0.27 -5.88 7.02
C TYR A 3 -0.42 -5.42 8.33
N GLY A 4 -0.40 -4.13 8.64
CA GLY A 4 -1.01 -3.51 9.83
C GLY A 4 -1.35 -2.04 9.59
N PHE A 5 -2.17 -1.47 10.47
CA PHE A 5 -2.63 -0.09 10.36
C PHE A 5 -1.54 0.89 10.83
N PRO A 6 -1.47 2.10 10.26
CA PRO A 6 -0.65 3.16 10.83
C PRO A 6 -1.11 3.43 12.26
N PHE A 7 -0.16 3.59 13.19
CA PHE A 7 -0.41 3.86 14.61
C PHE A 7 -1.05 2.73 15.43
N GLU A 8 -1.02 1.47 14.96
CA GLU A 8 -1.65 0.33 15.65
C GLU A 8 -1.21 0.12 17.12
N GLN A 9 -0.02 0.59 17.50
CA GLN A 9 0.49 0.50 18.88
C GLN A 9 0.50 1.85 19.63
N VAL A 10 -0.22 2.86 19.15
CA VAL A 10 -0.24 4.21 19.73
C VAL A 10 -1.58 4.47 20.41
N HIS A 11 -1.55 5.10 21.58
CA HIS A 11 -2.77 5.46 22.31
C HIS A 11 -3.65 6.41 21.48
N PRO A 12 -4.99 6.23 21.43
CA PRO A 12 -5.89 7.02 20.59
C PRO A 12 -5.73 8.54 20.75
N ASP A 13 -5.59 9.04 21.98
CA ASP A 13 -5.41 10.47 22.24
C ASP A 13 -4.13 11.03 21.59
N VAL A 14 -3.07 10.23 21.59
CA VAL A 14 -1.80 10.59 20.94
C VAL A 14 -1.99 10.59 19.42
N VAL A 15 -2.75 9.64 18.87
CA VAL A 15 -3.07 9.61 17.44
C VAL A 15 -3.88 10.84 17.02
N VAL A 16 -4.92 11.19 17.78
CA VAL A 16 -5.75 12.38 17.52
C VAL A 16 -4.89 13.65 17.54
N TRP A 17 -4.01 13.79 18.54
CA TRP A 17 -3.11 14.93 18.62
C TRP A 17 -2.10 14.97 17.46
N GLN A 18 -1.47 13.84 17.13
CA GLN A 18 -0.50 13.74 16.03
C GLN A 18 -1.13 14.09 14.68
N VAL A 19 -2.26 13.47 14.35
CA VAL A 19 -2.98 13.72 13.10
C VAL A 19 -3.56 15.13 13.07
N GLY A 20 -4.03 15.66 14.20
CA GLY A 20 -4.49 17.04 14.34
C GLY A 20 -3.41 18.08 14.01
N ARG A 21 -2.13 17.72 14.19
CA ARG A 21 -0.97 18.54 13.80
C ARG A 21 -0.41 18.22 12.41
N GLY A 22 -1.08 17.38 11.64
CA GLY A 22 -0.65 16.99 10.30
C GLY A 22 0.47 15.94 10.27
N MET A 23 0.77 15.29 11.39
CA MET A 23 1.73 14.19 11.42
C MET A 23 1.13 12.95 10.75
N LYS A 24 1.90 12.35 9.83
CA LYS A 24 1.50 11.15 9.07
C LYS A 24 2.09 9.90 9.71
N GLY A 25 1.33 8.81 9.69
CA GLY A 25 1.81 7.53 10.24
C GLY A 25 3.02 7.01 9.50
N ALA A 26 3.90 6.31 10.21
CA ALA A 26 5.11 5.75 9.61
C ALA A 26 4.75 4.72 8.53
N LEU A 27 5.14 5.01 7.29
CA LEU A 27 5.09 4.06 6.17
C LEU A 27 6.39 3.23 6.08
N SER A 28 7.16 3.18 7.16
CA SER A 28 8.56 2.72 7.25
C SER A 28 8.78 1.26 6.83
N ASN A 29 7.73 0.43 6.83
CA ASN A 29 7.81 -0.98 6.48
C ASN A 29 7.76 -1.21 4.94
N LEU A 30 7.75 -0.13 4.16
CA LEU A 30 7.71 -0.15 2.69
C LEU A 30 9.11 0.08 2.06
N ARG A 31 10.15 -0.57 2.60
CA ARG A 31 11.51 -0.47 2.06
C ARG A 31 11.76 -1.51 0.97
N GLY A 32 11.99 -1.03 -0.26
CA GLY A 32 12.48 -1.82 -1.39
C GLY A 32 11.46 -1.98 -2.52
N VAL A 33 11.90 -1.84 -3.77
CA VAL A 33 11.13 -1.78 -5.04
C VAL A 33 10.57 -0.39 -5.39
N ARG A 34 10.84 0.07 -6.63
CA ARG A 34 10.38 1.37 -7.16
C ARG A 34 8.86 1.54 -7.11
N GLU A 35 8.10 0.48 -7.39
CA GLU A 35 6.63 0.44 -7.25
C GLU A 35 6.16 0.86 -5.85
N ILE A 36 6.87 0.39 -4.81
CA ILE A 36 6.50 0.63 -3.43
C ILE A 36 6.70 2.11 -3.06
N LYS A 37 7.69 2.78 -3.67
CA LYS A 37 7.89 4.22 -3.52
C LYS A 37 6.78 5.04 -4.16
N VAL A 38 6.35 4.70 -5.37
CA VAL A 38 5.25 5.42 -6.06
C VAL A 38 3.93 5.23 -5.30
N PHE A 39 3.66 4.02 -4.80
CA PHE A 39 2.49 3.80 -3.95
C PHE A 39 2.57 4.63 -2.65
N GLN A 40 3.76 4.72 -2.04
CA GLN A 40 3.97 5.55 -0.85
C GLN A 40 3.69 7.03 -1.13
N GLU A 41 4.09 7.55 -2.29
CA GLU A 41 3.80 8.93 -2.72
C GLU A 41 2.29 9.18 -2.85
N ILE A 42 1.54 8.25 -3.46
CA ILE A 42 0.08 8.33 -3.56
C ILE A 42 -0.57 8.40 -2.17
N VAL A 43 -0.13 7.55 -1.24
CA VAL A 43 -0.64 7.56 0.15
C VAL A 43 -0.32 8.88 0.85
N VAL A 44 0.89 9.43 0.66
CA VAL A 44 1.28 10.72 1.23
C VAL A 44 0.40 11.85 0.70
N GLN A 45 0.04 11.84 -0.59
CA GLN A 45 -0.89 12.82 -1.18
C GLN A 45 -2.31 12.66 -0.63
N CYS A 46 -2.81 11.43 -0.52
CA CYS A 46 -4.13 11.16 0.08
C CYS A 46 -4.22 11.63 1.53
N TRP A 47 -3.11 11.58 2.27
CA TRP A 47 -2.99 12.08 3.64
C TRP A 47 -2.56 13.55 3.72
N ALA A 48 -2.79 14.36 2.68
CA ALA A 48 -2.56 15.80 2.79
C ALA A 48 -3.39 16.40 3.94
N TYR A 49 -2.77 17.27 4.73
CA TYR A 49 -3.41 17.90 5.89
C TYR A 49 -4.55 18.80 5.43
N THR A 50 -4.27 19.66 4.45
CA THR A 50 -5.27 20.46 3.75
C THR A 50 -6.16 19.55 2.91
N ALA A 51 -7.48 19.70 3.03
CA ALA A 51 -8.43 18.91 2.25
C ALA A 51 -8.33 19.18 0.74
N GLY A 52 -8.04 20.42 0.33
CA GLY A 52 -7.93 20.82 -1.07
C GLY A 52 -6.72 20.25 -1.81
N ASP A 53 -5.69 19.81 -1.08
CA ASP A 53 -4.48 19.19 -1.66
C ASP A 53 -4.67 17.69 -1.93
N ARG A 54 -5.81 17.12 -1.51
CA ARG A 54 -6.10 15.69 -1.68
C ARG A 54 -6.59 15.42 -3.10
N PRO A 55 -6.07 14.38 -3.77
CA PRO A 55 -6.51 14.02 -5.11
C PRO A 55 -7.98 13.60 -5.13
N SER A 56 -8.67 13.85 -6.24
CA SER A 56 -9.99 13.28 -6.45
C SER A 56 -9.89 11.76 -6.69
N PHE A 57 -11.01 11.04 -6.57
CA PHE A 57 -11.04 9.63 -6.91
C PHE A 57 -10.62 9.34 -8.36
N ARG A 58 -10.89 10.27 -9.28
CA ARG A 58 -10.48 10.15 -10.68
C ARG A 58 -8.96 10.24 -10.82
N ASP A 59 -8.35 11.23 -10.18
CA ASP A 59 -6.88 11.39 -10.19
C ASP A 59 -6.21 10.18 -9.53
N LEU A 60 -6.80 9.65 -8.46
CA LEU A 60 -6.31 8.47 -7.76
C LEU A 60 -6.31 7.24 -8.67
N LEU A 61 -7.37 7.03 -9.45
CA LEU A 61 -7.44 5.95 -10.44
C LEU A 61 -6.31 6.08 -11.46
N ASP A 62 -6.12 7.27 -12.04
CA ASP A 62 -5.07 7.54 -13.03
C ASP A 62 -3.67 7.29 -12.44
N MET A 63 -3.45 7.65 -11.18
CA MET A 63 -2.19 7.39 -10.46
C MET A 63 -1.96 5.89 -10.21
N LEU A 64 -3.00 5.14 -9.87
CA LEU A 64 -2.92 3.69 -9.67
C LEU A 64 -2.66 2.93 -10.98
N GLU A 65 -3.22 3.38 -12.10
CA GLU A 65 -2.99 2.76 -13.41
C GLU A 65 -1.55 2.90 -13.89
N ARG A 66 -0.86 3.98 -13.46
CA ARG A 66 0.56 4.21 -13.73
C ARG A 66 1.48 3.33 -12.90
N LEU A 67 0.97 2.69 -11.84
CA LEU A 67 1.78 1.75 -11.07
C LEU A 67 2.11 0.54 -11.95
N PRO A 68 3.37 0.08 -11.96
CA PRO A 68 3.73 -1.10 -12.70
C PRO A 68 2.90 -2.29 -12.18
N LYS A 69 2.20 -2.94 -13.12
CA LYS A 69 1.31 -4.06 -12.81
C LYS A 69 2.19 -5.27 -12.47
N LYS A 70 2.41 -5.53 -11.17
CA LYS A 70 2.92 -6.84 -10.74
C LYS A 70 2.01 -7.90 -11.33
N ARG A 71 2.56 -8.81 -12.14
CA ARG A 71 1.84 -10.02 -12.51
C ARG A 71 1.48 -10.72 -11.21
N LEU A 72 0.19 -10.71 -10.87
CA LEU A 72 -0.31 -11.46 -9.76
C LEU A 72 -0.10 -12.92 -10.13
N ASN A 73 0.94 -13.55 -9.56
CA ASN A 73 1.14 -14.99 -9.65
C ASN A 73 0.01 -15.64 -8.86
N ARG A 74 -1.17 -15.69 -9.47
CA ARG A 74 -2.28 -16.47 -8.96
C ARG A 74 -1.86 -17.92 -9.14
N SER A 75 -1.86 -18.68 -8.04
CA SER A 75 -1.96 -20.13 -8.18
C SER A 75 -3.16 -20.41 -9.07
N PRO A 76 -3.01 -21.22 -10.12
CA PRO A 76 -4.13 -21.54 -11.00
C PRO A 76 -5.31 -22.04 -10.18
N SER A 77 -6.52 -21.70 -10.61
CA SER A 77 -7.77 -22.03 -9.93
C SER A 77 -8.05 -23.54 -9.85
N PHE A 78 -7.17 -24.36 -10.43
CA PHE A 78 -7.27 -25.81 -10.48
C PHE A 78 -5.95 -26.42 -10.00
N PRO A 79 -5.99 -27.55 -9.29
CA PRO A 79 -4.79 -28.25 -8.88
C PRO A 79 -3.97 -28.60 -10.12
N ILE A 80 -2.77 -28.03 -10.25
CA ILE A 80 -1.79 -28.55 -11.21
C ILE A 80 -1.29 -29.86 -10.60
N SER A 81 -1.82 -30.98 -11.07
CA SER A 81 -1.18 -32.27 -10.84
C SER A 81 0.18 -32.26 -11.54
N ARG A 82 1.25 -31.93 -10.82
CA ARG A 82 2.61 -32.25 -11.26
C ARG A 82 2.90 -33.71 -10.90
N SER A 83 2.19 -34.60 -11.56
CA SER A 83 2.49 -36.02 -11.57
C SER A 83 3.50 -36.32 -12.68
N TYR A 84 4.75 -35.86 -12.53
CA TYR A 84 5.91 -36.44 -13.22
C TYR A 84 7.20 -36.04 -12.48
N GLU A 85 7.46 -36.58 -11.30
CA GLU A 85 8.81 -36.63 -10.73
C GLU A 85 8.78 -37.67 -9.60
N SER A 86 8.46 -38.90 -10.01
CA SER A 86 8.71 -40.12 -9.24
C SER A 86 9.15 -41.27 -10.17
N MET A 87 9.67 -40.93 -11.36
CA MET A 87 10.49 -41.84 -12.14
C MET A 87 11.89 -41.25 -12.15
N PHE A 88 12.81 -42.06 -11.62
CA PHE A 88 14.24 -41.85 -11.38
C PHE A 88 14.60 -41.24 -10.02
#